data_AF-A0AAE2BTS2-F1
#
_entry.id   AF-A0AAE2BTS2-F1
#
_cell.length_a   1.000
_cell.length_b   1.000
_cell.length_c   1.000
_cell.angle_alpha   90.00
_cell.angle_beta   90.00
_cell.angle_gamma   90.00
#
_symmetry.space_group_name_H-M   'P 1'
#
loop_
_entity.id
_entity.type
_entity.pdbx_description
1 polymer ?
#
loop_
_entity_poly.entity_id
_entity_poly.type
_entity_poly.pdbx_seq_one_letter_code
_entity_poly.pdbx_strand_id
1 'polypeptide(L)'
;MKFGKRLKQQIEQSLPEWRDKFLSYKELKKLVKLISTAATLGRSMEDGVAEAEFIYLLNHEIEKFNAFFMENEEDFIIRHKELQQKIEEVIDKWGPNGSQPSEMEYKRRWQRLEKSLSISMVKWSFS
;
A
#
# COMPACT_ATOMS: atom_id res chain seq x y z
N MET A 1 24.02 16.51 8.80
CA MET A 1 23.15 15.61 8.00
C MET A 1 21.96 16.36 7.40
N LYS A 2 21.59 16.12 6.13
CA LYS A 2 20.44 16.75 5.43
C LYS A 2 19.12 15.97 5.55
N PHE A 3 19.01 15.06 6.54
CA PHE A 3 17.89 14.12 6.68
C PHE A 3 16.52 14.80 6.69
N GLY A 4 16.33 15.86 7.48
CA GLY A 4 15.03 16.53 7.58
C GLY A 4 14.54 17.14 6.25
N LYS A 5 15.45 17.59 5.38
CA LYS A 5 15.09 18.08 4.03
C LYS A 5 14.63 16.93 3.14
N ARG A 6 15.37 15.82 3.17
CA ARG A 6 15.03 14.61 2.43
C ARG A 6 13.68 14.03 2.89
N LEU A 7 13.45 13.97 4.19
CA LEU A 7 12.17 13.50 4.75
C LEU A 7 11.00 14.37 4.29
N LYS A 8 11.14 15.69 4.34
CA LYS A 8 10.10 16.61 3.86
C LYS A 8 9.78 16.38 2.37
N GLN A 9 10.81 16.24 1.54
CA GLN A 9 10.63 15.96 0.11
C GLN A 9 9.90 14.63 -0.12
N GLN A 10 10.23 13.58 0.64
CA GLN A 10 9.57 12.29 0.54
C GLN A 10 8.09 12.38 0.94
N ILE A 11 7.75 13.13 2.00
CA ILE A 11 6.35 13.37 2.41
C ILE A 11 5.58 14.07 1.27
N GLU A 12 6.18 15.09 0.64
CA GLU A 12 5.55 15.82 -0.46
C GLU A 12 5.31 14.95 -1.70
N GLN A 13 6.23 14.01 -1.98
CA GLN A 13 6.14 13.06 -3.08
C GLN A 13 5.21 11.86 -2.80
N SER A 14 4.83 11.66 -1.54
CA SER A 14 3.94 10.58 -1.13
C SER A 14 2.46 10.94 -1.32
N LEU A 15 1.61 9.91 -1.33
CA LEU A 15 0.16 10.07 -1.34
C LEU A 15 -0.30 10.99 -0.21
N PRO A 16 -1.24 11.93 -0.46
CA PRO A 16 -1.73 12.86 0.56
C PRO A 16 -2.17 12.17 1.85
N GLU A 17 -2.78 11.00 1.72
CA GLU A 17 -3.32 10.19 2.81
C GLU A 17 -2.25 9.50 3.66
N TRP A 18 -0.99 9.48 3.20
CA TRP A 18 0.14 8.87 3.92
C TRP A 18 0.99 9.89 4.65
N ARG A 19 0.77 11.19 4.42
CA ARG A 19 1.65 12.26 4.91
C ARG A 19 1.65 12.38 6.44
N ASP A 20 0.52 12.08 7.08
CA ASP A 20 0.36 12.05 8.56
C ASP A 20 1.02 10.83 9.20
N LYS A 21 1.29 9.78 8.42
CA LYS A 21 1.90 8.52 8.88
C LYS A 21 3.42 8.63 9.02
N PHE A 22 4.05 9.64 8.43
CA PHE A 22 5.48 9.87 8.57
C PHE A 22 5.88 10.32 9.98
N LEU A 23 7.16 10.11 10.28
CA LEU A 23 7.77 10.48 11.55
C LEU A 23 7.68 11.99 11.80
N SER A 24 7.21 12.35 13.00
CA SER A 24 7.27 13.71 13.56
C SER A 24 8.71 14.16 13.90
N TYR A 25 9.61 14.11 12.91
CA TYR A 25 11.05 14.29 13.09
C TYR A 25 11.43 15.65 13.70
N LYS A 26 10.64 16.70 13.44
CA LYS A 26 10.89 18.03 14.02
C LYS A 26 10.74 18.01 15.54
N GLU A 27 9.69 17.38 16.06
CA GLU A 27 9.39 17.34 17.50
C GLU A 27 10.39 16.43 18.22
N LEU A 28 10.65 15.23 17.70
CA LEU A 28 11.69 14.34 18.22
C LEU A 28 13.06 15.02 18.24
N LYS A 29 13.42 15.76 17.19
CA LYS A 29 14.68 16.51 17.14
C LYS A 29 14.75 17.64 18.18
N LYS A 30 13.63 18.28 18.53
CA LYS A 30 13.60 19.31 19.58
C LYS A 30 13.88 18.67 20.94
N LEU A 31 13.24 17.54 21.25
CA LEU A 31 13.44 16.82 22.51
C LEU A 31 14.89 16.33 22.64
N VAL A 32 15.47 15.74 21.59
CA VAL A 32 16.90 15.35 21.57
C VAL A 32 17.83 16.52 21.85
N LYS A 33 17.51 17.72 21.31
CA LYS A 33 18.30 18.92 21.60
C LYS A 33 18.19 19.35 23.06
N LEU A 34 16.99 19.29 23.65
CA LEU A 34 16.78 19.64 25.05
C LEU A 34 17.58 18.73 25.98
N ILE A 35 17.51 17.41 25.75
CA ILE A 35 18.31 16.40 26.47
C ILE A 35 19.81 16.70 26.30
N SER A 36 20.27 16.92 25.07
CA SER A 36 21.68 17.24 24.81
C SER A 36 22.13 18.51 25.54
N THR A 37 21.29 19.55 25.57
CA THR A 37 21.62 20.80 26.28
C THR A 37 21.62 20.63 27.79
N ALA A 38 20.68 19.86 28.35
CA ALA A 38 20.61 19.56 29.78
C ALA A 38 21.86 18.79 30.24
N ALA A 39 22.28 17.78 29.46
CA ALA A 39 23.49 17.02 29.69
C ALA A 39 24.75 17.90 29.68
N THR A 40 24.87 18.83 28.72
CA THR A 40 26.04 19.75 28.66
C THR A 40 26.09 20.75 29.82
N LEU A 41 24.94 21.12 30.38
CA LEU A 41 24.85 22.10 31.47
C LEU A 41 24.89 21.45 32.86
N GLY A 42 25.05 20.12 32.95
CA GLY A 42 25.07 19.39 34.22
C GLY A 42 23.75 19.48 35.00
N ARG A 43 22.63 19.81 34.34
CA ARG A 43 21.32 19.95 34.98
C ARG A 43 20.64 18.59 35.09
N SER A 44 21.03 17.82 36.12
CA SER A 44 20.60 16.43 36.33
C SER A 44 19.10 16.23 36.63
N MET A 45 18.34 17.28 37.00
CA MET A 45 16.93 17.14 37.41
C MET A 45 15.92 17.36 36.27
N GLU A 46 16.27 18.13 35.23
CA GLU A 46 15.42 18.35 34.04
C GLU A 46 15.64 17.28 32.94
N ASP A 47 16.73 16.51 33.06
CA ASP A 47 17.17 15.51 32.09
C ASP A 47 16.15 14.36 31.95
N GLY A 48 15.68 13.82 33.07
CA GLY A 48 14.76 12.68 33.07
C GLY A 48 13.36 12.98 32.51
N VAL A 49 12.90 14.23 32.56
CA VAL A 49 11.58 14.62 32.04
C VAL A 49 11.60 14.68 30.52
N ALA A 50 12.61 15.35 29.95
CA ALA A 50 12.76 15.45 28.49
C ALA A 50 13.08 14.09 27.85
N GLU A 51 13.84 13.25 28.54
CA GLU A 51 14.11 11.87 28.11
C GLU A 51 12.85 11.01 28.10
N ALA A 52 12.05 11.04 29.18
CA ALA A 52 10.78 10.31 29.24
C ALA A 52 9.81 10.77 28.16
N GLU A 53 9.70 12.07 27.92
CA GLU A 53 8.86 12.64 26.85
C GLU A 53 9.35 12.20 25.47
N PHE A 54 10.67 12.16 25.24
CA PHE A 54 11.25 11.66 23.99
C PHE A 54 10.92 10.18 23.76
N ILE A 55 11.09 9.33 24.77
CA ILE A 55 10.80 7.90 24.68
C ILE A 55 9.31 7.67 24.41
N TYR A 56 8.44 8.38 25.12
CA TYR A 56 6.99 8.30 24.90
C TYR A 56 6.62 8.67 23.46
N LEU A 57 7.10 9.82 22.98
CA LEU A 57 6.80 10.27 21.61
C LEU A 57 7.38 9.32 20.57
N LEU A 58 8.58 8.78 20.79
CA LEU A 58 9.22 7.84 19.88
C LEU A 58 8.42 6.54 19.78
N ASN A 59 7.99 5.97 20.91
CA ASN A 59 7.18 4.75 20.93
C ASN A 59 5.86 4.97 20.20
N HIS A 60 5.16 6.08 20.47
CA HIS A 60 3.93 6.43 19.77
C HIS A 60 4.14 6.56 18.25
N GLU A 61 5.23 7.18 17.82
CA GLU A 61 5.56 7.29 16.39
C GLU A 61 5.90 5.92 15.76
N ILE A 62 6.55 5.02 16.50
CA ILE A 62 6.82 3.63 16.06
C ILE A 62 5.52 2.84 15.94
N GLU A 63 4.63 2.91 16.93
CA GLU A 63 3.32 2.25 16.90
C GLU A 63 2.49 2.73 15.71
N LYS A 64 2.47 4.04 15.45
CA LYS A 64 1.83 4.62 14.26
C LYS A 64 2.38 4.04 12.95
N PHE A 65 3.70 3.92 12.84
CA PHE A 65 4.32 3.31 11.66
C PHE A 65 3.94 1.84 11.53
N ASN A 66 4.04 1.09 12.62
CA ASN A 66 3.70 -0.33 12.62
C ASN A 66 2.25 -0.55 12.20
N ALA A 67 1.31 0.20 12.77
CA ALA A 67 -0.10 0.13 12.38
C ALA A 67 -0.30 0.41 10.88
N PHE A 68 0.32 1.49 10.36
CA PHE A 68 0.24 1.82 8.93
C PHE A 68 0.82 0.72 8.04
N PHE A 69 1.99 0.18 8.36
CA PHE A 69 2.62 -0.86 7.54
C PHE A 69 1.87 -2.19 7.62
N MET A 70 1.38 -2.57 8.80
CA MET A 70 0.60 -3.80 8.99
C MET A 70 -0.70 -3.76 8.18
N GLU A 71 -1.47 -2.66 8.24
CA GLU A 71 -2.70 -2.52 7.45
C GLU A 71 -2.43 -2.63 5.94
N ASN A 72 -1.40 -1.95 5.44
CA ASN A 72 -1.03 -2.04 4.02
C ASN A 72 -0.54 -3.45 3.65
N GLU A 73 0.29 -4.08 4.50
CA GLU A 73 0.80 -5.43 4.25
C GLU A 73 -0.34 -6.46 4.21
N GLU A 74 -1.31 -6.37 5.12
CA GLU A 74 -2.51 -7.21 5.12
C GLU A 74 -3.28 -7.10 3.81
N ASP A 75 -3.52 -5.87 3.33
CA ASP A 75 -4.17 -5.62 2.04
C ASP A 75 -3.41 -6.26 0.87
N PHE A 76 -2.08 -6.16 0.86
CA PHE A 76 -1.26 -6.79 -0.17
C PHE A 76 -1.32 -8.32 -0.11
N ILE A 77 -1.26 -8.90 1.09
CA ILE A 77 -1.35 -10.35 1.30
C ILE A 77 -2.72 -10.87 0.81
N ILE A 78 -3.81 -10.18 1.15
CA ILE A 78 -5.17 -10.56 0.73
C ILE A 78 -5.27 -10.53 -0.80
N ARG A 79 -4.90 -9.41 -1.43
CA ARG A 79 -4.95 -9.28 -2.91
C ARG A 79 -4.06 -10.30 -3.62
N HIS A 80 -2.89 -10.60 -3.05
CA HIS A 80 -2.00 -11.62 -3.60
C HIS A 80 -2.65 -13.00 -3.57
N LYS A 81 -3.24 -13.39 -2.44
CA LYS A 81 -3.96 -14.67 -2.30
C LYS A 81 -5.15 -14.76 -3.24
N GLU A 82 -5.97 -13.71 -3.35
CA GLU A 82 -7.08 -13.67 -4.30
C GLU A 82 -6.61 -13.82 -5.75
N LEU A 83 -5.48 -13.19 -6.10
CA LEU A 83 -4.91 -13.31 -7.44
C LEU A 83 -4.40 -14.72 -7.71
N GLN A 84 -3.72 -15.34 -6.74
CA GLN A 84 -3.26 -16.73 -6.84
C GLN A 84 -4.45 -17.68 -7.06
N GLN A 85 -5.53 -17.52 -6.29
CA GLN A 85 -6.76 -18.32 -6.45
C GLN A 85 -7.38 -18.14 -7.84
N LYS A 86 -7.47 -16.89 -8.34
CA LYS A 86 -8.00 -16.63 -9.69
C LYS A 86 -7.14 -17.27 -10.78
N ILE A 87 -5.82 -17.28 -10.61
CA ILE A 87 -4.91 -17.95 -11.54
C ILE A 87 -5.14 -19.46 -11.51
N GLU A 88 -5.25 -20.05 -10.32
CA GLU A 88 -5.53 -21.47 -10.15
C GLU A 88 -6.88 -21.85 -10.78
N GLU A 89 -7.94 -21.09 -10.54
CA GLU A 89 -9.24 -21.30 -11.19
C GLU A 89 -9.15 -21.25 -12.72
N VAL A 90 -8.36 -20.33 -13.28
CA VAL A 90 -8.16 -20.23 -14.73
C VAL A 90 -7.39 -21.44 -15.25
N ILE A 91 -6.37 -21.90 -14.54
CA ILE A 91 -5.61 -23.11 -14.89
C ILE A 91 -6.51 -24.35 -14.81
N ASP A 92 -7.35 -24.48 -13.79
CA ASP A 92 -8.27 -25.60 -13.66
C ASP A 92 -9.36 -25.58 -14.74
N LYS A 93 -9.84 -24.39 -15.13
CA LYS A 93 -10.87 -24.26 -16.17
C LYS A 93 -10.29 -24.44 -17.58
N TRP A 94 -9.08 -23.96 -17.85
CA TRP A 94 -8.54 -23.83 -19.21
C TRP A 94 -7.17 -24.48 -19.45
N GLY A 95 -6.56 -25.06 -18.42
CA GLY A 95 -5.26 -25.73 -18.47
C GLY A 95 -5.32 -27.17 -18.98
N PRO A 96 -4.19 -27.90 -18.96
CA PRO A 96 -4.04 -29.21 -19.59
C PRO A 96 -5.02 -30.28 -19.08
N ASN A 97 -5.46 -30.16 -17.82
CA ASN A 97 -6.40 -31.06 -17.16
C ASN A 97 -7.82 -30.46 -17.05
N GLY A 98 -8.03 -29.23 -17.53
CA GLY A 98 -9.30 -28.54 -17.44
C GLY A 98 -10.28 -28.95 -18.53
N SER A 99 -11.56 -28.61 -18.36
CA SER A 99 -12.54 -28.71 -19.45
C SER A 99 -12.26 -27.63 -20.50
N GLN A 100 -11.23 -27.83 -21.32
CA GLN A 100 -11.12 -27.08 -22.57
C GLN A 100 -12.42 -27.33 -23.35
N PRO A 101 -13.20 -26.29 -23.71
CA PRO A 101 -14.23 -26.46 -24.71
C PRO A 101 -13.57 -27.08 -25.93
N SER A 102 -14.20 -28.11 -26.49
CA SER A 102 -13.68 -28.70 -27.72
C SER A 102 -13.44 -27.59 -28.74
N GLU A 103 -12.42 -27.71 -29.58
CA GLU A 103 -12.16 -26.73 -30.65
C GLU A 103 -13.44 -26.41 -31.46
N MET A 104 -14.32 -27.40 -31.57
CA MET A 104 -15.68 -27.30 -32.13
C MET A 104 -16.61 -26.35 -31.34
N GLU A 105 -16.62 -26.40 -30.01
CA GLU A 105 -17.41 -25.48 -29.18
C GLU A 105 -16.87 -24.05 -29.24
N TYR A 106 -15.54 -23.88 -29.27
CA TYR A 106 -14.93 -22.58 -29.51
C TYR A 106 -15.35 -22.00 -30.86
N LYS A 107 -15.20 -22.76 -31.95
CA LYS A 107 -15.62 -22.33 -33.29
C LYS A 107 -17.11 -21.98 -33.34
N ARG A 108 -17.97 -22.79 -32.72
CA ARG A 108 -19.42 -22.49 -32.63
C ARG A 108 -19.70 -21.22 -31.83
N ARG A 109 -19.00 -20.99 -30.71
CA ARG A 109 -19.20 -19.80 -29.87
C ARG A 109 -18.74 -18.54 -30.58
N TRP A 110 -17.60 -18.61 -31.28
CA TRP A 110 -17.09 -17.54 -32.14
C TRP A 110 -18.05 -17.21 -33.29
N GLN A 111 -18.55 -18.21 -34.02
CA GLN A 111 -19.55 -17.99 -35.07
C GLN A 111 -20.83 -17.35 -34.55
N ARG A 112 -21.28 -17.71 -33.34
CA ARG A 112 -22.45 -17.06 -32.70
C ARG A 112 -22.18 -15.61 -32.34
N LEU A 113 -20.99 -15.30 -31.83
CA LEU A 113 -20.59 -13.92 -31.51
C LEU A 113 -20.48 -13.06 -32.77
N GLU A 114 -19.83 -13.56 -33.83
CA GLU A 114 -19.75 -12.88 -35.13
C GLU A 114 -21.14 -12.62 -35.72
N LYS A 115 -22.02 -13.63 -35.69
CA LYS A 115 -23.38 -13.49 -36.18
C LYS A 115 -24.18 -12.50 -35.32
N SER A 116 -24.00 -12.51 -34.01
CA SER A 116 -24.64 -11.54 -33.10
C SER A 116 -24.15 -10.12 -33.35
N LEU A 117 -22.85 -9.92 -33.53
CA LEU A 117 -22.26 -8.61 -33.84
C LEU A 117 -22.73 -8.11 -35.20
N SER A 118 -22.77 -8.98 -36.21
CA SER A 118 -23.27 -8.66 -37.55
C SER A 118 -24.76 -8.27 -37.53
N ILE A 119 -25.60 -9.02 -36.82
CA ILE A 119 -27.03 -8.69 -36.65
C ILE A 119 -27.19 -7.37 -35.91
N SER A 120 -26.42 -7.12 -34.85
CA SER A 120 -26.44 -5.87 -34.11
C SER A 120 -26.01 -4.68 -34.95
N MET A 121 -24.97 -4.83 -35.79
CA MET A 121 -24.53 -3.81 -36.74
C MET A 121 -25.58 -3.52 -37.80
N VAL A 122 -26.21 -4.55 -38.39
CA VAL A 122 -27.28 -4.37 -39.38
C VAL A 122 -28.48 -3.67 -38.77
N LYS A 123 -28.90 -4.05 -37.55
CA LYS A 123 -29.99 -3.36 -36.83
C LYS A 123 -29.68 -1.89 -36.55
N TRP A 124 -28.43 -1.57 -36.23
CA TRP A 124 -27.97 -0.19 -36.02
C TRP A 124 -27.94 0.65 -37.31
N SER A 125 -27.75 0.03 -38.48
CA SER A 125 -27.74 0.74 -39.77
C SER A 125 -29.13 1.01 -40.36
N PHE A 126 -30.18 0.36 -39.84
CA PHE A 126 -31.57 0.51 -40.28
C PHE A 126 -32.46 1.26 -39.27
N SER A 127 -31.87 1.82 -38.22
CA SER A 127 -32.54 2.68 -37.23
C SER A 127 -32.04 4.11 -37.33
#